data_AF-T1C9P9-F1
#
_entry.id   AF-T1C9P9-F1
#
_cell.length_a   1.000
_cell.length_b   1.000
_cell.length_c   1.000
_cell.angle_alpha   90.00
_cell.angle_beta   90.00
_cell.angle_gamma   90.00
#
_symmetry.space_group_name_H-M   'P 1'
#
loop_
_entity.id
_entity.type
_entity.pdbx_description
1 polymer ?
#
loop_
_entity_poly.entity_id
_entity_poly.type
_entity_poly.pdbx_seq_one_letter_code
_entity_poly.pdbx_strand_id
1 'polypeptide(L)'
;MALDAAEHSQSARWAATRSAARWRVGMGGGDAAAGLTHAVPYARCGMHQAQMPVRMLRAALGVDPDAPVPPLALRLRATERAVAEARVSTLLGLRDAAAPRIGLFAEATGTKRYDSAFWQALIAALRAQMAQVRLAEIVPAHGQPLLPNLPGLHTAPLRAAAAVCASFDLLIAADSGLMHLAAAVGGAAWAGLFQATDPSRYGPYGAR
;
A
#
# COMPACT_ATOMS: atom_id res chain seq x y z
N MET A 1 25.93 -0.91 7.89
CA MET A 1 25.46 0.14 6.96
C MET A 1 24.12 0.65 7.48
N ALA A 2 23.84 1.94 7.36
CA ALA A 2 22.57 2.58 7.67
C ALA A 2 22.07 3.34 6.44
N LEU A 3 20.78 3.21 6.13
CA LEU A 3 20.13 3.81 4.96
C LEU A 3 19.06 4.79 5.44
N ASP A 4 19.21 6.07 5.10
CA ASP A 4 18.16 7.08 5.21
C ASP A 4 17.50 7.29 3.85
N ALA A 5 16.52 6.45 3.57
CA ALA A 5 15.75 6.48 2.34
C ALA A 5 14.44 7.28 2.44
N ALA A 6 14.21 7.98 3.55
CA ALA A 6 12.96 8.70 3.78
C ALA A 6 13.14 10.18 3.41
N GLU A 7 12.45 10.60 2.35
CA GLU A 7 12.48 11.98 1.88
C GLU A 7 11.98 12.93 2.97
N HIS A 8 12.77 13.96 3.28
CA HIS A 8 12.47 14.97 4.31
C HIS A 8 12.24 14.45 5.74
N SER A 9 12.61 13.20 6.05
CA SER A 9 12.43 12.65 7.39
C SER A 9 13.57 13.03 8.34
N GLN A 10 13.26 13.88 9.32
CA GLN A 10 14.24 14.25 10.36
C GLN A 10 14.59 13.07 11.26
N SER A 11 13.64 12.18 11.57
CA SER A 11 13.87 11.02 12.43
C SER A 11 14.75 9.97 11.74
N ALA A 12 14.53 9.72 10.45
CA ALA A 12 15.37 8.80 9.67
C ALA A 12 16.80 9.33 9.53
N ARG A 13 16.96 10.63 9.22
CA ARG A 13 18.27 11.31 9.20
C ARG A 13 18.97 11.23 10.57
N TRP A 14 18.25 11.51 11.64
CA TRP A 14 18.78 11.45 13.01
C TRP A 14 19.28 10.04 13.35
N ALA A 15 18.49 9.01 13.04
CA ALA A 15 18.84 7.63 13.33
C ALA A 15 20.05 7.16 12.50
N ALA A 16 20.08 7.49 11.21
CA ALA A 16 21.18 7.12 10.33
C ALA A 16 22.50 7.79 10.76
N THR A 17 22.49 9.09 11.06
CA THR A 17 23.70 9.85 11.39
C THR A 17 24.29 9.48 12.75
N ARG A 18 23.45 9.09 13.72
CA ARG A 18 23.86 8.62 15.05
C ARG A 18 24.17 7.12 15.14
N SER A 19 23.88 6.36 14.09
CA SER A 19 24.27 4.95 14.05
C SER A 19 25.80 4.80 14.05
N ALA A 20 26.31 3.73 14.65
CA ALA A 20 27.73 3.36 14.56
C ALA A 20 28.11 2.77 13.18
N ALA A 21 27.26 2.95 12.16
CA ALA A 21 27.49 2.36 10.85
C ALA A 21 28.63 3.06 10.11
N ARG A 22 29.59 2.28 9.61
CA ARG A 22 30.66 2.77 8.72
C ARG A 22 30.12 3.46 7.47
N TRP A 23 29.05 2.92 6.90
CA TRP A 23 28.38 3.44 5.71
C TRP A 23 27.02 3.98 6.11
N ARG A 24 26.88 5.30 6.12
CA ARG A 24 25.64 6.06 6.32
C ARG A 24 25.27 6.68 4.97
N VAL A 25 24.32 6.05 4.29
CA VAL A 25 23.85 6.45 2.97
C VAL A 25 22.51 7.14 3.13
N GLY A 26 22.30 8.26 2.44
CA GLY A 26 21.01 8.92 2.48
C GLY A 26 20.85 9.93 1.36
N MET A 27 19.63 10.40 1.16
CA MET A 27 19.35 11.42 0.16
C MET A 27 19.76 12.80 0.69
N GLY A 28 20.42 13.61 -0.13
CA GLY A 28 20.83 14.95 0.27
C GLY A 28 21.90 15.55 -0.64
N GLY A 29 22.10 16.86 -0.48
CA GLY A 29 23.15 17.66 -1.10
C GLY A 29 23.37 18.93 -0.27
N GLY A 30 24.58 19.52 -0.34
CA GLY A 30 24.95 20.65 0.52
C GLY A 30 24.78 20.30 2.00
N ASP A 31 24.18 21.20 2.79
CA ASP A 31 23.97 21.01 4.24
C ASP A 31 23.12 19.79 4.59
N ALA A 32 22.22 19.37 3.70
CA ALA A 32 21.38 18.18 3.91
C ALA A 32 22.18 16.86 3.89
N ALA A 33 23.47 16.90 3.48
CA ALA A 33 24.40 15.78 3.54
C ALA A 33 25.09 15.62 4.90
N ALA A 34 24.94 16.56 5.84
CA ALA A 34 25.65 16.53 7.11
C ALA A 34 25.44 15.21 7.87
N GLY A 35 26.55 14.59 8.30
CA GLY A 35 26.57 13.32 9.01
C GLY A 35 26.38 12.07 8.14
N LEU A 36 26.11 12.22 6.84
CA LEU A 36 26.17 11.11 5.89
C LEU A 36 27.61 10.89 5.42
N THR A 37 27.92 9.63 5.11
CA THR A 37 29.15 9.27 4.41
C THR A 37 28.96 9.24 2.90
N HIS A 38 27.73 8.96 2.45
CA HIS A 38 27.37 8.86 1.04
C HIS A 38 26.03 9.57 0.87
N ALA A 39 26.09 10.83 0.46
CA ALA A 39 24.91 11.61 0.12
C ALA A 39 24.56 11.41 -1.35
N VAL A 40 23.31 11.08 -1.62
CA VAL A 40 22.79 10.87 -2.97
C VAL A 40 21.85 12.04 -3.31
N PRO A 41 22.10 12.79 -4.39
CA PRO A 41 21.19 13.86 -4.83
C PRO A 41 19.80 13.30 -5.13
N TYR A 42 18.74 14.00 -4.70
CA TYR A 42 17.34 13.58 -4.92
C TYR A 42 17.01 13.28 -6.38
N ALA A 43 17.59 14.05 -7.31
CA ALA A 43 17.41 13.85 -8.75
C ALA A 43 17.84 12.43 -9.23
N ARG A 44 18.76 11.77 -8.51
CA ARG A 44 19.20 10.40 -8.82
C ARG A 44 18.34 9.31 -8.19
N CYS A 45 17.47 9.66 -7.24
CA CYS A 45 16.63 8.71 -6.50
C CYS A 45 15.27 8.49 -7.18
N GLY A 46 14.84 9.41 -8.05
CA GLY A 46 13.50 9.37 -8.65
C GLY A 46 12.41 9.95 -7.77
N MET A 47 11.18 9.90 -8.28
CA MET A 47 10.01 10.46 -7.61
C MET A 47 9.14 9.42 -6.91
N HIS A 48 8.99 8.23 -7.51
CA HIS A 48 8.07 7.21 -6.98
C HIS A 48 8.57 6.65 -5.64
N GLN A 49 7.76 6.80 -4.58
CA GLN A 49 8.19 6.51 -3.20
C GLN A 49 8.61 5.05 -3.01
N ALA A 50 7.91 4.09 -3.62
CA ALA A 50 8.28 2.67 -3.53
C ALA A 50 9.63 2.32 -4.20
N GLN A 51 10.06 3.11 -5.20
CA GLN A 51 11.29 2.85 -5.95
C GLN A 51 12.49 3.60 -5.36
N MET A 52 12.23 4.77 -4.75
CA MET A 52 13.24 5.71 -4.29
C MET A 52 14.33 5.08 -3.39
N PRO A 53 14.02 4.21 -2.40
CA PRO A 53 15.06 3.57 -1.59
C PRO A 53 16.01 2.70 -2.40
N VAL A 54 15.49 1.96 -3.38
CA VAL A 54 16.29 1.05 -4.22
C VAL A 54 17.16 1.85 -5.17
N ARG A 55 16.60 2.89 -5.81
CA ARG A 55 17.35 3.78 -6.71
C ARG A 55 18.45 4.53 -5.95
N MET A 56 18.15 5.06 -4.76
CA MET A 56 19.14 5.69 -3.88
C MET A 56 20.29 4.73 -3.56
N LEU A 57 19.99 3.50 -3.14
CA LEU A 57 21.01 2.50 -2.81
C LEU A 57 21.88 2.18 -4.04
N ARG A 58 21.26 1.97 -5.20
CA ARG A 58 21.99 1.73 -6.46
C ARG A 58 22.90 2.88 -6.83
N ALA A 59 22.39 4.11 -6.74
CA ALA A 59 23.15 5.32 -6.99
C ALA A 59 24.35 5.48 -6.06
N ALA A 60 24.24 5.07 -4.79
CA ALA A 60 25.34 5.07 -3.81
C ALA A 60 26.36 3.95 -4.06
N LEU A 61 25.93 2.81 -4.59
CA LEU A 61 26.79 1.67 -4.94
C LEU A 61 27.51 1.87 -6.29
N GLY A 62 27.19 2.93 -7.04
CA GLY A 62 27.75 3.16 -8.37
C GLY A 62 27.22 2.21 -9.45
N VAL A 63 26.07 1.57 -9.20
CA VAL A 63 25.37 0.74 -10.19
C VAL A 63 24.21 1.52 -10.80
N ASP A 64 23.70 1.03 -11.93
CA ASP A 64 22.62 1.67 -12.68
C ASP A 64 21.36 1.88 -11.79
N PRO A 65 20.99 3.14 -11.46
CA PRO A 65 19.80 3.44 -10.67
C PRO A 65 18.50 3.24 -11.45
N ASP A 66 18.55 3.13 -12.78
CA ASP A 66 17.39 3.02 -13.67
C ASP A 66 17.07 1.57 -14.04
N ALA A 67 17.92 0.62 -13.63
CA ALA A 67 17.63 -0.81 -13.74
C ALA A 67 16.25 -1.14 -13.14
N PRO A 68 15.51 -2.14 -13.66
CA PRO A 68 14.19 -2.50 -13.15
C PRO A 68 14.18 -2.70 -11.62
N VAL A 69 13.26 -2.03 -10.93
CA VAL A 69 13.09 -2.16 -9.48
C VAL A 69 12.13 -3.32 -9.20
N PRO A 70 12.49 -4.29 -8.34
CA PRO A 70 11.59 -5.40 -8.03
C PRO A 70 10.28 -4.90 -7.39
N PRO A 71 9.13 -5.53 -7.67
CA PRO A 71 7.85 -5.13 -7.11
C PRO A 71 7.84 -5.31 -5.58
N LEU A 72 6.90 -4.64 -4.91
CA LEU A 72 6.66 -4.91 -3.49
C LEU A 72 6.22 -6.37 -3.32
N ALA A 73 6.73 -7.02 -2.28
CA ALA A 73 6.47 -8.45 -2.05
C ALA A 73 6.30 -8.76 -0.56
N LEU A 74 5.09 -9.17 -0.19
CA LEU A 74 4.76 -9.75 1.11
C LEU A 74 4.32 -11.20 0.90
N ARG A 75 5.24 -12.14 1.12
CA ARG A 75 4.95 -13.57 0.95
C ARG A 75 4.13 -14.10 2.12
N LEU A 76 2.89 -14.50 1.83
CA LEU A 76 2.02 -15.19 2.78
C LEU A 76 2.25 -16.70 2.73
N ARG A 77 2.12 -17.34 3.90
CA ARG A 77 2.02 -18.79 4.03
C ARG A 77 0.67 -19.25 3.48
N ALA A 78 0.61 -20.49 3.00
CA ALA A 78 -0.63 -21.09 2.53
C ALA A 78 -1.74 -21.09 3.61
N THR A 79 -1.35 -21.31 4.88
CA THR A 79 -2.28 -21.27 6.02
C THR A 79 -2.88 -19.89 6.25
N GLU A 80 -2.11 -18.81 6.08
CA GLU A 80 -2.62 -17.44 6.22
C GLU A 80 -3.67 -17.14 5.13
N ARG A 81 -3.43 -17.57 3.89
CA ARG A 81 -4.38 -17.44 2.78
C ARG A 81 -5.65 -18.25 3.03
N ALA A 82 -5.53 -19.51 3.43
CA ALA A 82 -6.67 -20.38 3.70
C ALA A 82 -7.58 -19.84 4.82
N VAL A 83 -6.99 -19.31 5.90
CA VAL A 83 -7.75 -18.69 7.00
C VAL A 83 -8.48 -17.44 6.54
N ALA A 84 -7.84 -16.58 5.76
CA ALA A 84 -8.49 -15.39 5.22
C ALA A 84 -9.61 -15.73 4.24
N GLU A 85 -9.38 -16.69 3.36
CA GLU A 85 -10.36 -17.13 2.36
C GLU A 85 -11.62 -17.69 3.04
N ALA A 86 -11.46 -18.55 4.04
CA ALA A 86 -12.60 -19.08 4.80
C ALA A 86 -13.42 -17.95 5.46
N ARG A 87 -12.74 -16.94 6.03
CA ARG A 87 -13.40 -15.78 6.66
C ARG A 87 -14.15 -14.94 5.64
N VAL A 88 -13.53 -14.59 4.51
CA VAL A 88 -14.16 -13.78 3.45
C VAL A 88 -15.33 -14.53 2.81
N SER A 89 -15.15 -15.81 2.49
CA SER A 89 -16.21 -16.66 1.94
C SER A 89 -17.42 -16.77 2.89
N THR A 90 -17.17 -16.91 4.20
CA THR A 90 -18.23 -16.94 5.21
C THR A 90 -18.96 -15.60 5.29
N LEU A 91 -18.21 -14.51 5.36
CA LEU A 91 -18.76 -13.15 5.43
C LEU A 91 -19.65 -12.80 4.24
N LEU A 92 -19.23 -13.21 3.04
CA LEU A 92 -19.95 -12.95 1.79
C LEU A 92 -21.07 -13.97 1.51
N GLY A 93 -21.23 -14.99 2.37
CA GLY A 93 -22.23 -16.04 2.21
C GLY A 93 -22.06 -16.82 0.91
N LEU A 94 -20.81 -17.03 0.48
CA LEU A 94 -20.51 -17.66 -0.81
C LEU A 94 -20.93 -19.13 -0.77
N ARG A 95 -21.93 -19.46 -1.58
CA ARG A 95 -22.31 -20.85 -1.92
C ARG A 95 -21.79 -21.27 -3.29
N ASP A 96 -21.38 -20.30 -4.10
CA ASP A 96 -20.98 -20.48 -5.48
C ASP A 96 -19.70 -19.66 -5.73
N ALA A 97 -18.70 -20.27 -6.37
CA ALA A 97 -17.35 -19.72 -6.48
C ALA A 97 -17.20 -18.66 -7.59
N ALA A 98 -18.23 -18.43 -8.41
CA ALA A 98 -18.14 -17.65 -9.63
C ALA A 98 -18.43 -16.14 -9.47
N ALA A 99 -18.99 -15.69 -8.34
CA ALA A 99 -19.38 -14.30 -8.16
C ALA A 99 -18.16 -13.40 -7.84
N PRO A 100 -17.92 -12.29 -8.59
CA PRO A 100 -16.81 -11.39 -8.31
C PRO A 100 -16.89 -10.78 -6.91
N ARG A 101 -15.77 -10.81 -6.17
CA ARG A 101 -15.62 -10.30 -4.81
C ARG A 101 -14.83 -9.00 -4.85
N ILE A 102 -15.43 -7.92 -4.38
CA ILE A 102 -14.78 -6.61 -4.31
C ILE A 102 -14.69 -6.15 -2.86
N GLY A 103 -13.46 -5.89 -2.42
CA GLY A 103 -13.19 -5.29 -1.12
C GLY A 103 -13.06 -3.77 -1.23
N LEU A 104 -13.72 -3.04 -0.34
CA LEU A 104 -13.70 -1.59 -0.29
C LEU A 104 -12.99 -1.12 0.99
N PHE A 105 -12.06 -0.17 0.87
CA PHE A 105 -11.38 0.45 2.01
C PHE A 105 -11.49 1.97 1.93
N ALA A 106 -12.32 2.55 2.79
CA ALA A 106 -12.68 3.96 2.73
C ALA A 106 -11.79 4.89 3.56
N GLU A 107 -10.97 4.36 4.48
CA GLU A 107 -10.19 5.18 5.39
C GLU A 107 -9.05 5.91 4.66
N ALA A 108 -8.99 7.22 4.88
CA ALA A 108 -7.95 8.11 4.41
C ALA A 108 -7.80 9.30 5.37
N THR A 109 -6.72 10.06 5.24
CA THR A 109 -6.39 11.19 6.12
C THR A 109 -6.54 12.53 5.41
N GLY A 110 -6.88 13.57 6.16
CA GLY A 110 -6.97 14.95 5.65
C GLY A 110 -7.81 15.09 4.37
N THR A 111 -7.24 15.79 3.39
CA THR A 111 -7.86 16.10 2.08
C THR A 111 -8.02 14.89 1.16
N LYS A 112 -7.49 13.72 1.54
CA LYS A 112 -7.66 12.47 0.77
C LYS A 112 -9.02 11.81 1.02
N ARG A 113 -9.74 12.20 2.07
CA ARG A 113 -11.01 11.59 2.48
C ARG A 113 -12.13 11.85 1.47
N TYR A 114 -12.76 10.78 1.02
CA TYR A 114 -14.02 10.85 0.28
C TYR A 114 -15.19 10.86 1.26
N ASP A 115 -16.25 11.59 0.93
CA ASP A 115 -17.45 11.62 1.74
C ASP A 115 -18.33 10.37 1.56
N SER A 116 -19.36 10.26 2.40
CA SER A 116 -20.29 9.14 2.33
C SER A 116 -21.05 9.10 1.00
N ALA A 117 -21.40 10.26 0.42
CA ALA A 117 -22.17 10.33 -0.82
C ALA A 117 -21.40 9.71 -1.99
N PHE A 118 -20.11 10.00 -2.10
CA PHE A 118 -19.22 9.38 -3.08
C PHE A 118 -19.21 7.84 -2.95
N TRP A 119 -19.01 7.32 -1.74
CA TRP A 119 -18.95 5.88 -1.52
C TRP A 119 -20.29 5.19 -1.81
N GLN A 120 -21.42 5.80 -1.43
CA GLN A 120 -22.74 5.26 -1.76
C GLN A 120 -22.98 5.24 -3.27
N ALA A 121 -22.59 6.30 -4.00
CA ALA A 121 -22.69 6.35 -5.45
C ALA A 121 -21.81 5.27 -6.12
N LEU A 122 -20.59 5.06 -5.64
CA LEU A 122 -19.70 4.00 -6.13
C LEU A 122 -20.30 2.61 -5.90
N ILE A 123 -20.79 2.33 -4.68
CA ILE A 123 -21.43 1.05 -4.34
C ILE A 123 -22.65 0.79 -5.22
N ALA A 124 -23.49 1.81 -5.43
CA ALA A 124 -24.65 1.71 -6.30
C ALA A 124 -24.26 1.42 -7.76
N ALA A 125 -23.24 2.11 -8.28
CA ALA A 125 -22.72 1.88 -9.62
C ALA A 125 -22.17 0.46 -9.80
N LEU A 126 -21.38 -0.04 -8.84
CA LEU A 126 -20.85 -1.42 -8.89
C LEU A 126 -21.97 -2.46 -8.93
N ARG A 127 -23.02 -2.30 -8.11
CA ARG A 127 -24.17 -3.21 -8.09
C ARG A 127 -24.99 -3.14 -9.37
N ALA A 128 -25.13 -1.95 -9.96
CA ALA A 128 -25.86 -1.77 -11.22
C ALA A 128 -25.14 -2.42 -12.41
N GLN A 129 -23.80 -2.37 -12.43
CA GLN A 129 -22.99 -2.97 -13.51
C GLN A 129 -22.77 -4.47 -13.33
N MET A 130 -22.76 -4.97 -12.09
CA MET A 130 -22.46 -6.37 -11.78
C MET A 130 -23.50 -6.92 -10.78
N ALA A 131 -24.61 -7.43 -11.29
CA ALA A 131 -25.74 -7.87 -10.46
C ALA A 131 -25.39 -8.94 -9.40
N GLN A 132 -24.36 -9.76 -9.65
CA GLN A 132 -23.92 -10.83 -8.75
C GLN A 132 -22.73 -10.45 -7.86
N VAL A 133 -22.24 -9.20 -7.93
CA VAL A 133 -21.04 -8.78 -7.21
C VAL A 133 -21.21 -8.89 -5.69
N ARG A 134 -20.16 -9.36 -5.02
CA ARG A 134 -20.09 -9.50 -3.58
C ARG A 134 -19.18 -8.41 -3.03
N LEU A 135 -19.78 -7.42 -2.39
CA LEU A 135 -19.08 -6.28 -1.83
C LEU A 135 -18.87 -6.50 -0.33
N ALA A 136 -17.68 -6.23 0.17
CA ALA A 136 -17.40 -6.13 1.60
C ALA A 136 -16.53 -4.92 1.92
N GLU A 137 -16.71 -4.38 3.10
CA GLU A 137 -15.79 -3.40 3.66
C GLU A 137 -14.61 -4.11 4.34
N ILE A 138 -13.40 -3.67 4.05
CA ILE A 138 -12.24 -3.95 4.90
C ILE A 138 -12.24 -2.87 5.98
N VAL A 139 -12.58 -3.27 7.21
CA VAL A 139 -12.81 -2.30 8.29
C VAL A 139 -11.45 -1.77 8.78
N PRO A 140 -11.31 -0.43 8.94
CA PRO A 140 -10.15 0.24 9.53
C PRO A 140 -9.55 -0.40 10.77
N ALA A 141 -8.28 -0.09 11.05
CA ALA A 141 -7.57 -0.60 12.21
C ALA A 141 -8.21 -0.17 13.55
N HIS A 142 -8.92 0.96 13.57
CA HIS A 142 -9.69 1.42 14.73
C HIS A 142 -11.03 0.67 14.92
N GLY A 143 -11.36 -0.29 14.04
CA GLY A 143 -12.50 -1.21 14.21
C GLY A 143 -13.88 -0.61 13.96
N GLN A 144 -13.97 0.64 13.49
CA GLN A 144 -15.26 1.29 13.20
C GLN A 144 -15.53 1.23 11.69
N PRO A 145 -16.65 0.63 11.26
CA PRO A 145 -17.07 0.63 9.86
C PRO A 145 -17.30 2.05 9.34
N LEU A 146 -16.83 2.33 8.13
CA LEU A 146 -17.09 3.55 7.37
C LEU A 146 -18.15 3.33 6.29
N LEU A 147 -18.40 2.07 5.90
CA LEU A 147 -19.38 1.66 4.90
C LEU A 147 -20.41 0.70 5.52
N PRO A 148 -21.24 1.16 6.48
CA PRO A 148 -22.09 0.29 7.30
C PRO A 148 -23.18 -0.49 6.52
N ASN A 149 -23.41 -0.15 5.25
CA ASN A 149 -24.30 -0.86 4.34
C ASN A 149 -23.67 -2.09 3.67
N LEU A 150 -22.41 -2.39 4.00
CA LEU A 150 -21.67 -3.56 3.53
C LEU A 150 -21.31 -4.47 4.71
N PRO A 151 -21.19 -5.79 4.48
CA PRO A 151 -20.58 -6.66 5.47
C PRO A 151 -19.11 -6.23 5.69
N GLY A 152 -18.73 -6.02 6.95
CA GLY A 152 -17.41 -5.54 7.33
C GLY A 152 -16.49 -6.66 7.83
N LEU A 153 -15.24 -6.66 7.39
CA LEU A 153 -14.19 -7.53 7.92
C LEU A 153 -13.10 -6.70 8.61
N HIS A 154 -13.05 -6.78 9.93
CA HIS A 154 -11.96 -6.20 10.69
C HIS A 154 -10.82 -7.20 10.91
N THR A 155 -9.58 -6.74 10.79
CA THR A 155 -8.41 -7.52 11.14
C THR A 155 -7.24 -6.62 11.51
N ALA A 156 -6.73 -6.75 12.74
CA ALA A 156 -5.63 -5.93 13.25
C ALA A 156 -4.22 -6.37 12.80
N PRO A 157 -3.88 -7.68 12.75
CA PRO A 157 -2.54 -8.09 12.33
C PRO A 157 -2.29 -7.80 10.86
N LEU A 158 -1.20 -7.10 10.53
CA LEU A 158 -0.86 -6.68 9.15
C LEU A 158 -0.86 -7.85 8.15
N ARG A 159 -0.32 -9.01 8.56
CA ARG A 159 -0.27 -10.20 7.69
C ARG A 159 -1.66 -10.80 7.45
N ALA A 160 -2.55 -10.73 8.44
CA ALA A 160 -3.93 -11.15 8.28
C ALA A 160 -4.71 -10.16 7.39
N ALA A 161 -4.46 -8.85 7.52
CA ALA A 161 -5.00 -7.83 6.61
C ALA A 161 -4.55 -8.06 5.16
N ALA A 162 -3.28 -8.37 4.94
CA ALA A 162 -2.75 -8.73 3.63
C ALA A 162 -3.42 -10.00 3.07
N ALA A 163 -3.62 -11.03 3.90
CA ALA A 163 -4.30 -12.24 3.48
C ALA A 163 -5.76 -11.99 3.10
N VAL A 164 -6.47 -11.14 3.85
CA VAL A 164 -7.82 -10.68 3.52
C VAL A 164 -7.84 -9.94 2.18
N CYS A 165 -6.88 -9.02 1.95
CA CYS A 165 -6.76 -8.31 0.68
C CYS A 165 -6.64 -9.29 -0.50
N ALA A 166 -5.81 -10.33 -0.35
CA ALA A 166 -5.59 -11.32 -1.39
C ALA A 166 -6.76 -12.30 -1.62
N SER A 167 -7.81 -12.25 -0.80
CA SER A 167 -9.04 -13.04 -0.94
C SER A 167 -10.15 -12.31 -1.71
N PHE A 168 -9.87 -11.13 -2.26
CA PHE A 168 -10.77 -10.44 -3.17
C PHE A 168 -10.26 -10.51 -4.60
N ASP A 169 -11.14 -10.34 -5.57
CA ASP A 169 -10.77 -10.30 -6.99
C ASP A 169 -10.39 -8.86 -7.40
N LEU A 170 -11.02 -7.86 -6.77
CA LEU A 170 -10.69 -6.44 -6.88
C LEU A 170 -10.71 -5.77 -5.51
N LEU A 171 -9.77 -4.87 -5.27
CA LEU A 171 -9.75 -3.96 -4.14
C LEU A 171 -9.87 -2.52 -4.60
N ILE A 172 -10.81 -1.77 -4.04
CA ILE A 172 -10.94 -0.34 -4.26
C ILE A 172 -10.66 0.37 -2.95
N ALA A 173 -9.62 1.19 -2.91
CA ALA A 173 -9.17 1.84 -1.69
C ALA A 173 -8.90 3.33 -1.92
N ALA A 174 -9.25 4.16 -0.93
CA ALA A 174 -8.71 5.51 -0.86
C ALA A 174 -7.19 5.48 -0.68
N ASP A 175 -6.50 6.56 -1.07
CA ASP A 175 -5.05 6.74 -0.92
C ASP A 175 -4.61 6.53 0.56
N SER A 176 -4.15 5.30 0.84
CA SER A 176 -3.87 4.76 2.18
C SER A 176 -2.87 3.61 2.13
N GLY A 177 -2.35 3.22 3.30
CA GLY A 177 -1.39 2.12 3.42
C GLY A 177 -1.93 0.76 2.95
N LEU A 178 -3.25 0.51 3.06
CA LEU A 178 -3.84 -0.77 2.66
C LEU A 178 -3.70 -1.02 1.16
N MET A 179 -3.79 0.03 0.34
CA MET A 179 -3.59 -0.05 -1.10
C MET A 179 -2.18 -0.57 -1.45
N HIS A 180 -1.15 -0.10 -0.74
CA HIS A 180 0.22 -0.60 -0.92
C HIS A 180 0.38 -2.03 -0.41
N LEU A 181 -0.30 -2.38 0.69
CA LEU A 181 -0.30 -3.74 1.24
C LEU A 181 -0.91 -4.73 0.23
N ALA A 182 -2.01 -4.36 -0.42
CA ALA A 182 -2.65 -5.14 -1.47
C ALA A 182 -1.72 -5.41 -2.67
N ALA A 183 -1.02 -4.37 -3.15
CA ALA A 183 -0.03 -4.54 -4.21
C ALA A 183 1.16 -5.41 -3.78
N ALA A 184 1.59 -5.31 -2.51
CA ALA A 184 2.70 -6.11 -2.00
C ALA A 184 2.35 -7.60 -1.87
N VAL A 185 1.13 -7.93 -1.45
CA VAL A 185 0.71 -9.33 -1.26
C VAL A 185 0.35 -10.02 -2.58
N GLY A 186 -0.17 -9.25 -3.54
CA GLY A 186 -0.68 -9.74 -4.82
C GLY A 186 -1.91 -10.66 -4.67
N GLY A 187 -2.44 -11.10 -5.80
CA GLY A 187 -3.59 -12.02 -5.88
C GLY A 187 -4.94 -11.33 -6.09
N ALA A 188 -5.01 -10.00 -5.92
CA ALA A 188 -6.17 -9.18 -6.24
C ALA A 188 -5.77 -8.07 -7.21
N ALA A 189 -6.65 -7.72 -8.15
CA ALA A 189 -6.56 -6.44 -8.84
C ALA A 189 -6.80 -5.31 -7.83
N TRP A 190 -6.28 -4.12 -8.09
CA TRP A 190 -6.46 -2.97 -7.20
C TRP A 190 -6.76 -1.70 -7.99
N ALA A 191 -7.54 -0.81 -7.37
CA ALA A 191 -7.85 0.53 -7.83
C ALA A 191 -7.69 1.51 -6.67
N GLY A 192 -6.67 2.37 -6.77
CA GLY A 192 -6.44 3.45 -5.81
C GLY A 192 -7.19 4.72 -6.20
N LEU A 193 -7.89 5.34 -5.24
CA LEU A 193 -8.61 6.58 -5.45
C LEU A 193 -7.78 7.77 -4.95
N PHE A 194 -7.35 8.62 -5.87
CA PHE A 194 -6.52 9.79 -5.60
C PHE A 194 -7.26 11.08 -5.97
N GLN A 195 -7.48 11.97 -4.99
CA GLN A 195 -8.07 13.30 -5.23
C GLN A 195 -7.19 14.48 -4.78
N ALA A 196 -6.22 14.23 -3.89
CA ALA A 196 -5.39 15.28 -3.29
C ALA A 196 -3.88 15.01 -3.41
N THR A 197 -3.49 13.89 -3.99
CA THR A 197 -2.11 13.41 -4.09
C THR A 197 -1.83 12.89 -5.49
N ASP A 198 -0.57 12.97 -5.91
CA ASP A 198 -0.14 12.52 -7.22
C ASP A 198 0.06 10.99 -7.25
N PRO A 199 -0.73 10.24 -8.04
CA PRO A 199 -0.56 8.79 -8.17
C PRO A 199 0.76 8.40 -8.85
N SER A 200 1.43 9.29 -9.58
CA SER A 200 2.77 9.02 -10.13
C SER A 200 3.84 8.89 -9.03
N ARG A 201 3.58 9.49 -7.85
CA ARG A 201 4.48 9.49 -6.69
C ARG A 201 4.09 8.43 -5.65
N TYR A 202 2.79 8.28 -5.40
CA TYR A 202 2.22 7.47 -4.32
C TYR A 202 1.35 6.31 -4.80
N GLY A 203 1.28 6.07 -6.11
CA GLY A 203 0.64 4.88 -6.65
C GLY A 203 1.20 3.61 -6.02
N PRO A 204 0.38 2.56 -5.85
CA PRO A 204 0.92 1.29 -5.41
C PRO A 204 1.78 0.68 -6.53
N TYR A 205 2.88 0.07 -6.12
CA TYR A 205 3.94 -0.37 -7.03
C TYR A 205 4.02 -1.89 -7.06
N GLY A 206 3.82 -2.47 -8.24
CA GLY A 206 3.87 -3.92 -8.43
C GLY A 206 3.11 -4.36 -9.67
N ALA A 207 3.13 -5.67 -9.93
CA ALA A 207 2.42 -6.25 -11.06
C ALA A 207 0.90 -6.08 -10.92
N ARG A 208 0.26 -5.72 -12.03
CA ARG A 208 -1.18 -5.83 -12.28
C ARG A 208 -1.51 -7.26 -12.67
#